data_AF-W0UB83-F1
#
_entry.id   AF-W0UB83-F1
#
_cell.length_a   1.000
_cell.length_b   1.000
_cell.length_c   1.000
_cell.angle_alpha   90.00
_cell.angle_beta   90.00
_cell.angle_gamma   90.00
#
_symmetry.space_group_name_H-M   'P 1'
#
loop_
_entity.id
_entity.type
_entity.pdbx_description
1 polymer ?
#
loop_
_entity_poly.entity_id
_entity_poly.type
_entity_poly.pdbx_seq_one_letter_code
_entity_poly.pdbx_strand_id
1 'polypeptide(L)'
;FYLEHNRGHHVRVATPEDPASSRFGQTFWEFLPRTVLGSLKSSWELEAQRMRRTGRSPWNPKTYWQNDVLNSWAMSAVLFGALIAVFGPAAIPFLLIQAVYGFSLLESVNFMEHYG
;
A
#
# COMPACT_ATOMS: atom_id res chain seq x y z
N PHE A 1 0.73 0.26 1.90
CA PHE A 1 1.54 -0.20 3.04
C PHE A 1 1.16 0.51 4.34
N TYR A 2 1.60 1.75 4.63
CA TYR A 2 1.43 2.40 5.95
C TYR A 2 0.06 2.18 6.65
N LEU A 3 -1.05 2.49 5.97
CA LEU A 3 -2.37 2.39 6.57
C LEU A 3 -2.80 0.95 6.80
N GLU A 4 -2.61 0.09 5.80
CA GLU A 4 -3.00 -1.32 5.88
C GLU A 4 -2.10 -2.13 6.79
N HIS A 5 -0.79 -1.86 6.83
CA HIS A 5 0.11 -2.52 7.76
C HIS A 5 -0.33 -2.25 9.20
N ASN A 6 -0.49 -0.97 9.56
CA ASN A 6 -0.79 -0.55 10.93
C ASN A 6 -2.23 -0.84 11.39
N ARG A 7 -3.22 -0.74 10.50
CA ARG A 7 -4.65 -0.85 10.85
C ARG A 7 -5.31 -2.13 10.32
N GLY A 8 -4.60 -2.90 9.49
CA GLY A 8 -5.07 -4.12 8.85
C GLY A 8 -4.25 -5.32 9.25
N HIS A 9 -3.05 -5.45 8.70
CA HIS A 9 -2.14 -6.58 8.92
C HIS A 9 -1.92 -6.87 10.41
N HIS A 10 -1.49 -5.90 11.22
CA HIS A 10 -1.30 -6.15 12.68
C HIS A 10 -2.55 -6.64 13.42
N VAL A 11 -3.74 -6.35 12.89
CA VAL A 11 -5.02 -6.79 13.48
C VAL A 11 -5.41 -8.20 13.00
N ARG A 12 -4.97 -8.60 11.80
CA ARG A 12 -5.38 -9.84 11.12
C ARG A 12 -4.21 -10.78 10.82
N VAL A 13 -3.04 -10.52 11.36
CA VAL A 13 -1.84 -11.32 11.09
C VAL A 13 -2.11 -12.80 11.35
N ALA A 14 -1.63 -13.65 10.45
CA ALA A 14 -1.88 -15.08 10.42
C ALA A 14 -3.36 -15.52 10.26
N THR A 15 -4.25 -14.64 9.79
CA THR A 15 -5.63 -15.01 9.40
C THR A 15 -5.83 -15.05 7.88
N PRO A 16 -6.83 -15.78 7.35
CA PRO A 16 -7.10 -15.85 5.92
C PRO A 16 -7.39 -14.51 5.24
N GLU A 17 -7.88 -13.53 6.02
CA GLU A 17 -8.23 -12.18 5.58
C GLU A 17 -7.02 -11.24 5.47
N ASP A 18 -5.84 -11.65 5.94
CA ASP A 18 -4.63 -10.86 5.83
C ASP A 18 -3.90 -11.11 4.49
N PRO A 19 -3.81 -10.07 3.63
CA PRO A 19 -3.07 -10.18 2.38
C PRO A 19 -1.56 -10.30 2.58
N ALA A 20 -1.01 -9.86 3.72
CA ALA A 20 0.43 -9.84 3.99
C ALA A 20 0.97 -11.07 4.73
N SER A 21 0.11 -11.96 5.22
CA SER A 21 0.50 -13.29 5.73
C SER A 21 0.54 -14.30 4.59
N SER A 22 1.67 -14.98 4.41
CA SER A 22 1.85 -15.96 3.33
C SER A 22 1.35 -17.33 3.74
N ARG A 23 0.73 -18.04 2.80
CA ARG A 23 0.10 -19.34 3.08
C ARG A 23 1.12 -20.46 3.03
N PHE A 24 0.90 -21.51 3.83
CA PHE A 24 1.71 -22.73 3.73
C PHE A 24 1.72 -23.28 2.28
N GLY A 25 2.91 -23.53 1.74
CA GLY A 25 3.10 -24.00 0.38
C GLY A 25 3.00 -22.93 -0.72
N GLN A 26 2.70 -21.67 -0.36
CA GLN A 26 2.66 -20.57 -1.32
C GLN A 26 4.07 -20.17 -1.76
N THR A 27 4.27 -20.00 -3.06
CA THR A 27 5.51 -19.43 -3.59
C THR A 27 5.50 -17.90 -3.46
N PHE A 28 6.68 -17.29 -3.41
CA PHE A 28 6.79 -15.82 -3.39
C PHE A 28 6.07 -15.15 -4.58
N TRP A 29 6.12 -15.77 -5.75
CA TRP A 29 5.49 -15.23 -6.97
C TRP A 29 3.97 -15.30 -6.95
N GLU A 30 3.38 -16.24 -6.22
CA GLU A 30 1.93 -16.27 -5.96
C GLU A 30 1.54 -15.32 -4.83
N PHE A 31 2.44 -15.11 -3.87
CA PHE A 31 2.25 -14.20 -2.75
C PHE A 31 2.26 -12.74 -3.20
N LEU A 32 3.26 -12.33 -3.99
CA LEU A 32 3.53 -10.93 -4.35
C LEU A 32 2.33 -10.20 -4.98
N PRO A 33 1.66 -10.69 -6.05
CA PRO A 33 0.51 -9.98 -6.61
C PRO A 33 -0.68 -9.98 -5.64
N ARG A 34 -0.85 -11.04 -4.83
CA ARG A 34 -1.95 -11.14 -3.86
C ARG A 34 -1.77 -10.14 -2.71
N THR A 35 -0.58 -10.05 -2.13
CA THR A 35 -0.29 -9.08 -1.06
C THR A 35 -0.44 -7.66 -1.58
N VAL A 36 0.12 -7.33 -2.75
CA VAL A 36 0.05 -5.97 -3.31
C VAL A 36 -1.39 -5.53 -3.57
N LEU A 37 -2.18 -6.33 -4.30
CA LEU A 37 -3.56 -6.00 -4.62
C LEU A 37 -4.47 -6.04 -3.38
N GLY A 38 -4.24 -7.02 -2.51
CA GLY A 38 -4.98 -7.18 -1.26
C GLY A 38 -4.75 -6.02 -0.30
N SER A 39 -3.49 -5.59 -0.11
CA SER A 39 -3.16 -4.46 0.75
C SER A 39 -3.65 -3.13 0.18
N LEU A 40 -3.67 -2.96 -1.15
CA LEU A 40 -4.30 -1.80 -1.79
C LEU A 40 -5.80 -1.74 -1.51
N LYS A 41 -6.52 -2.85 -1.74
CA LYS A 41 -7.95 -2.97 -1.46
C LYS A 41 -8.25 -2.73 0.02
N SER A 42 -7.52 -3.41 0.91
CA SER A 42 -7.73 -3.29 2.36
C SER A 42 -7.42 -1.89 2.86
N SER A 43 -6.38 -1.21 2.35
CA SER A 43 -6.10 0.19 2.67
C SER A 43 -7.32 1.08 2.37
N TRP A 44 -7.93 0.91 1.20
CA TRP A 44 -9.09 1.71 0.79
C TRP A 44 -10.33 1.43 1.64
N GLU A 45 -10.59 0.15 1.95
CA GLU A 45 -11.72 -0.26 2.77
C GLU A 45 -11.60 0.25 4.22
N LEU A 46 -10.42 0.11 4.83
CA LEU A 46 -10.14 0.58 6.18
C LEU A 46 -10.30 2.11 6.28
N GLU A 47 -9.76 2.84 5.31
CA GLU A 47 -9.87 4.29 5.29
C GLU A 47 -11.31 4.76 5.04
N ALA A 48 -12.03 4.11 4.11
CA ALA A 48 -13.44 4.38 3.88
C ALA A 48 -14.28 4.13 5.14
N GLN A 49 -13.99 3.05 5.89
CA GLN A 49 -14.65 2.75 7.16
C GLN A 49 -14.33 3.81 8.22
N ARG A 50 -13.07 4.23 8.34
CA ARG A 50 -12.64 5.32 9.23
C ARG A 50 -13.41 6.61 8.95
N MET A 51 -13.49 7.01 7.68
CA MET A 51 -14.22 8.22 7.27
C MET A 51 -15.71 8.14 7.64
N ARG A 52 -16.38 7.02 7.35
CA ARG A 52 -17.79 6.82 7.70
C ARG A 52 -18.03 6.89 9.21
N ARG A 53 -17.13 6.31 10.02
CA ARG A 53 -17.18 6.40 11.50
C ARG A 53 -17.10 7.83 12.02
N THR A 54 -16.41 8.71 11.30
CA THR A 54 -16.32 10.14 11.63
C THR A 54 -17.44 11.00 11.02
N GLY A 55 -18.50 10.38 10.49
CA GLY A 55 -19.62 11.09 9.85
C GLY A 55 -19.27 11.68 8.48
N ARG A 56 -18.20 11.22 7.84
CA ARG A 56 -17.68 11.75 6.57
C ARG A 56 -17.85 10.72 5.45
N SER A 57 -18.15 11.20 4.26
CA SER A 57 -18.20 10.34 3.08
C SER A 57 -16.80 10.21 2.45
N PRO A 58 -16.31 9.00 2.14
CA PRO A 58 -15.07 8.80 1.38
C PRO A 58 -15.19 9.21 -0.09
N TRP A 59 -16.41 9.45 -0.56
CA TRP A 59 -16.72 9.78 -1.96
C TRP A 59 -17.08 11.25 -2.17
N ASN A 60 -16.94 12.08 -1.13
CA ASN A 60 -17.18 13.52 -1.21
C ASN A 60 -15.84 14.26 -1.41
N PRO A 61 -15.63 15.00 -2.50
CA PRO A 61 -14.39 15.74 -2.73
C PRO A 61 -14.00 16.68 -1.58
N LYS A 62 -14.98 17.22 -0.84
CA LYS A 62 -14.75 18.10 0.33
C LYS A 62 -14.03 17.42 1.49
N THR A 63 -13.97 16.09 1.53
CA THR A 63 -13.33 15.30 2.58
C THR A 63 -12.03 14.63 2.11
N TYR A 64 -11.63 14.80 0.85
CA TYR A 64 -10.45 14.13 0.28
C TYR A 64 -9.14 14.50 0.97
N TRP A 65 -9.00 15.75 1.40
CA TRP A 65 -7.84 16.21 2.18
C TRP A 65 -7.71 15.52 3.55
N GLN A 66 -8.75 14.84 4.02
CA GLN A 66 -8.73 14.05 5.25
C GLN A 66 -8.47 12.57 4.97
N ASN A 67 -8.47 12.14 3.71
CA ASN A 67 -8.29 10.74 3.34
C ASN A 67 -6.80 10.40 3.33
N ASP A 68 -6.37 9.52 4.23
CA ASP A 68 -4.95 9.19 4.41
C ASP A 68 -4.35 8.50 3.17
N VAL A 69 -5.15 7.71 2.43
CA VAL A 69 -4.71 7.03 1.21
C VAL A 69 -4.47 8.04 0.10
N LEU A 70 -5.42 8.95 -0.13
CA LEU A 70 -5.28 10.01 -1.14
C LEU A 70 -4.12 10.94 -0.83
N ASN A 71 -3.95 11.34 0.44
CA ASN A 71 -2.83 12.16 0.86
C ASN A 71 -1.48 11.46 0.62
N SER A 72 -1.37 10.17 0.93
CA SER A 72 -0.14 9.40 0.70
C SER A 72 0.23 9.33 -0.79
N TRP A 73 -0.76 9.16 -1.67
CA TRP A 73 -0.54 9.18 -3.12
C TRP A 73 -0.18 10.57 -3.63
N ALA A 74 -0.85 11.62 -3.13
CA ALA A 74 -0.52 13.00 -3.47
C ALA A 74 0.91 13.36 -3.07
N MET A 75 1.35 13.00 -1.85
CA MET A 75 2.72 13.20 -1.41
C MET A 75 3.74 12.46 -2.29
N SER A 76 3.43 11.22 -2.69
CA SER A 76 4.28 10.44 -3.58
C SER A 76 4.38 11.08 -4.97
N ALA A 77 3.25 11.55 -5.52
CA ALA A 77 3.20 12.24 -6.80
C ALA A 77 3.97 13.57 -6.78
N VAL A 78 3.87 14.34 -5.69
CA VAL A 78 4.64 15.57 -5.49
C VAL A 78 6.13 15.27 -5.43
N LEU A 79 6.55 14.26 -4.65
CA LEU A 79 7.94 13.86 -4.57
C LEU A 79 8.50 13.43 -5.93
N PHE A 80 7.79 12.55 -6.64
CA PHE A 80 8.24 12.07 -7.95
C PHE A 80 8.23 13.20 -8.99
N GLY A 81 7.20 14.05 -8.97
CA GLY A 81 7.12 15.22 -9.83
C GLY A 81 8.27 16.21 -9.60
N ALA A 82 8.64 16.45 -8.33
CA ALA A 82 9.78 17.29 -7.98
C ALA A 82 11.10 16.68 -8.47
N LEU A 83 11.30 15.37 -8.28
CA LEU A 83 12.50 14.68 -8.77
C LEU A 83 12.59 14.73 -10.30
N ILE A 84 11.48 14.53 -11.02
CA ILE A 84 11.44 14.64 -12.47
C ILE A 84 11.68 16.08 -12.93
N ALA A 85 11.16 17.07 -12.21
CA ALA A 85 11.38 18.49 -12.54
C ALA A 85 12.85 18.90 -12.38
N VAL A 86 13.55 18.36 -11.37
CA VAL A 86 14.96 18.67 -11.08
C VAL A 86 15.92 17.90 -11.98
N PHE A 87 15.70 16.58 -12.15
CA PHE A 87 16.63 15.68 -12.84
C PHE A 87 16.20 15.37 -14.29
N GLY A 88 15.05 15.88 -14.71
CA GLY A 88 14.49 15.67 -16.04
C GLY A 88 13.79 14.31 -16.23
N PRO A 89 13.18 14.08 -17.40
CA PRO A 89 12.44 12.86 -17.71
C PRO A 89 13.30 11.58 -17.67
N ALA A 90 14.62 11.71 -17.79
CA ALA A 90 15.55 10.58 -17.66
C ALA A 90 15.48 9.90 -16.28
N ALA A 91 15.00 10.59 -15.24
CA ALA A 91 14.79 10.01 -13.91
C ALA A 91 13.63 9.00 -13.84
N ILE A 92 12.64 9.08 -14.75
CA ILE A 92 11.43 8.25 -14.73
C ILE A 92 11.73 6.74 -14.63
N PRO A 93 12.56 6.13 -15.51
CA PRO A 93 12.86 4.71 -15.40
C PRO A 93 13.49 4.33 -14.06
N PHE A 94 14.38 5.16 -13.50
CA PHE A 94 14.98 4.92 -12.20
C PHE A 94 13.95 4.98 -11.07
N LEU A 95 13.03 5.94 -11.12
CA LEU A 95 11.93 6.08 -10.14
C LEU A 95 10.96 4.90 -10.19
N LEU A 96 10.69 4.36 -11.37
CA LEU A 96 9.85 3.17 -11.51
C LEU A 96 10.55 1.91 -11.00
N ILE A 97 11.81 1.70 -11.40
CA ILE A 97 12.59 0.54 -10.97
C ILE A 97 12.76 0.54 -9.45
N GLN A 98 13.15 1.67 -8.86
CA GLN A 98 13.29 1.74 -7.40
C GLN A 98 11.95 1.45 -6.71
N ALA A 99 10.83 1.96 -7.24
CA ALA A 99 9.54 1.83 -6.57
C ALA A 99 9.14 0.36 -6.53
N VAL A 100 9.28 -0.33 -7.67
CA VAL A 100 9.01 -1.76 -7.79
C VAL A 100 9.93 -2.57 -6.90
N TYR A 101 11.23 -2.29 -6.95
CA TYR A 101 12.21 -2.99 -6.14
C TYR A 101 11.98 -2.77 -4.64
N GLY A 102 11.72 -1.54 -4.23
CA GLY A 102 11.51 -1.15 -2.84
C GLY A 102 10.30 -1.83 -2.21
N PHE A 103 9.13 -1.83 -2.87
CA PHE A 103 7.99 -2.57 -2.33
C PHE A 103 8.22 -4.08 -2.40
N SER A 104 8.87 -4.61 -3.43
CA SER A 104 9.14 -6.05 -3.56
C SER A 104 10.07 -6.56 -2.44
N LEU A 105 11.07 -5.76 -2.05
CA LEU A 105 11.92 -6.05 -0.90
C LEU A 105 11.11 -6.11 0.39
N LEU A 106 10.24 -5.13 0.61
CA LEU A 106 9.38 -5.10 1.79
C LEU A 106 8.45 -6.32 1.85
N GLU A 107 7.83 -6.69 0.72
CA GLU A 107 6.98 -7.88 0.65
C GLU A 107 7.77 -9.18 0.79
N SER A 108 9.05 -9.21 0.40
CA SER A 108 9.90 -10.39 0.65
C SER A 108 10.12 -10.62 2.14
N VAL A 109 10.25 -9.54 2.93
CA VAL A 109 10.34 -9.64 4.40
C VAL A 109 9.01 -10.14 4.96
N ASN A 110 7.88 -9.56 4.55
CA ASN A 110 6.56 -10.05 4.98
C ASN A 110 6.35 -11.53 4.66
N PHE A 111 6.76 -11.96 3.46
CA PHE A 111 6.67 -13.36 3.03
C PHE A 111 7.45 -14.28 3.95
N MET A 112 8.68 -13.91 4.34
CA MET A 112 9.52 -14.74 5.21
C MET A 112 9.09 -14.72 6.67
N GLU A 113 8.70 -13.56 7.19
CA GLU A 113 8.32 -13.39 8.61
C GLU A 113 6.97 -14.04 8.92
N HIS A 114 6.05 -14.04 7.95
CA HIS A 114 4.71 -14.57 8.10
C HIS A 114 4.49 -15.78 7.18
N TYR A 115 5.44 -16.71 7.16
CA TYR A 115 5.32 -17.96 6.41
C TYR A 115 4.64 -19.07 7.20
N GLY A 116 3.53 -19.58 6.65
CA GLY A 116 2.82 -20.75 7.17
C GLY A 116 1.81 -20.40 8.25
#